data_AF-A0A5E8V4J6-F1
#
_entry.id   AF-A0A5E8V4J6-F1
#
_cell.length_a   1.000
_cell.length_b   1.000
_cell.length_c   1.000
_cell.angle_alpha   90.00
_cell.angle_beta   90.00
_cell.angle_gamma   90.00
#
_symmetry.space_group_name_H-M   'P 1'
#
loop_
_entity.id
_entity.type
_entity.pdbx_description
1 polymer ?
#
loop_
_entity_poly.entity_id
_entity_poly.type
_entity_poly.pdbx_seq_one_letter_code
_entity_poly.pdbx_strand_id
1 'polypeptide(L)'
;MDVQETTAACRDAFAELASRAWINDPYPFMRWLREHDPVHRAASGLFLLSRHADIYWALKATGDAFRGPAPGELARYFPHAATSLSLNLLASTLAMKDPPAHTRLRRLISRDFNMSQIDNLRPSIARIVAARLDVMAPALEGGEVVDLHREFALALPMLVFAELFGMPQDDMFGLAAGIGAILEGLSPHASDARLAAADVASARVKAYFGGLIQRKRTDPRHDIVSMLVGAHDDDADTLSDAELISMLWGMLLGGFATTAATIDHAVLSMLAYPEQRHWLQGDAMGVKAFIEEVLRCDAPAMFSSIPRIAQRDIELGGVVIPKNADVRVLIASGNRDPDAFANPDRFDPARFYGTSPGMSTDGKIMLSFGHGIHFCLGAQLARVQLAESLPRLQARFPTLALAEQPIREPSAFLRTFRALPVRLRAPGGEMCVVVDQDLCGTSGQCVLTLPGTFRQREPDGVAEVCGATVPQALHAAVRLAASQCPVAAIRVIESEAGDDERASTNSAPTPAEAQRLAARDQCNSGGHDGTV
;
A
#
# COMPACT_ATOMS: atom_id res chain seq x y z
N MET A 1 8.13 20.39 37.69
CA MET A 1 9.20 19.43 37.39
C MET A 1 10.03 20.05 36.29
N ASP A 2 11.34 20.03 36.47
CA ASP A 2 12.30 21.09 36.12
C ASP A 2 12.68 21.17 34.62
N VAL A 3 13.03 22.37 34.16
CA VAL A 3 13.21 22.79 32.75
C VAL A 3 14.65 22.53 32.27
N GLN A 4 15.30 21.46 32.75
CA GLN A 4 16.70 21.13 32.40
C GLN A 4 16.97 19.66 32.01
N GLU A 5 15.94 18.82 31.83
CA GLU A 5 16.12 17.42 31.37
C GLU A 5 15.69 17.13 29.90
N THR A 6 15.21 18.10 29.14
CA THR A 6 14.70 17.91 27.76
C THR A 6 15.62 18.44 26.66
N THR A 7 16.94 18.25 26.80
CA THR A 7 17.83 18.27 25.64
C THR A 7 18.62 16.96 25.57
N ALA A 8 18.67 16.35 24.37
CA ALA A 8 19.62 15.31 23.96
C ALA A 8 19.34 13.84 24.34
N ALA A 9 18.20 13.30 23.90
CA ALA A 9 18.19 11.92 23.37
C ALA A 9 17.70 11.96 21.93
N CYS A 10 18.63 12.11 20.98
CA CYS A 10 18.37 11.89 19.56
C CYS A 10 17.87 10.45 19.40
N ARG A 11 16.54 10.24 19.41
CA ARG A 11 15.97 8.91 19.16
C ARG A 11 16.36 8.52 17.74
N ASP A 12 16.90 7.32 17.57
CA ASP A 12 17.05 6.78 16.22
C ASP A 12 15.65 6.46 15.69
N ALA A 13 15.08 7.39 14.92
CA ALA A 13 13.74 7.26 14.38
C ALA A 13 13.57 5.97 13.55
N PHE A 14 14.62 5.46 12.90
CA PHE A 14 14.53 4.20 12.16
C PHE A 14 14.44 2.99 13.10
N ALA A 15 15.24 2.99 14.17
CA ALA A 15 15.17 1.94 15.19
C ALA A 15 13.81 1.93 15.90
N GLU A 16 13.26 3.10 16.22
CA GLU A 16 11.92 3.24 16.79
C GLU A 16 10.85 2.68 15.84
N LEU A 17 10.87 3.08 14.57
CA LEU A 17 9.90 2.61 13.56
C LEU A 17 9.93 1.09 13.32
N ALA A 18 11.10 0.45 13.47
CA ALA A 18 11.25 -1.01 13.39
C ALA A 18 11.06 -1.73 14.74
N SER A 19 10.88 -1.00 15.84
CA SER A 19 10.77 -1.58 17.18
C SER A 19 9.47 -2.36 17.36
N ARG A 20 9.46 -3.30 18.31
CA ARG A 20 8.23 -4.02 18.69
C ARG A 20 7.09 -3.10 19.15
N ALA A 21 7.43 -1.92 19.67
CA ALA A 21 6.43 -0.94 20.12
C ALA A 21 5.66 -0.32 18.95
N TRP A 22 6.31 -0.10 17.81
CA TRP A 22 5.76 0.69 16.69
C TRP A 22 5.58 -0.09 15.39
N ILE A 23 6.12 -1.31 15.28
CA ILE A 23 6.04 -2.12 14.06
C ILE A 23 4.60 -2.33 13.56
N ASN A 24 3.66 -2.52 14.49
CA ASN A 24 2.25 -2.75 14.17
C ASN A 24 1.53 -1.45 13.81
N ASP A 25 1.81 -0.35 14.51
CA ASP A 25 1.24 0.97 14.26
C ASP A 25 2.27 2.09 14.49
N PRO A 26 2.98 2.55 13.44
CA PRO A 26 4.03 3.55 13.56
C PRO A 26 3.49 4.98 13.50
N TYR A 27 2.22 5.17 13.16
CA TYR A 27 1.64 6.49 12.89
C TYR A 27 1.60 7.42 14.11
N PRO A 28 1.39 6.95 15.36
CA PRO A 28 1.48 7.81 16.53
C PRO A 28 2.89 8.40 16.72
N PHE A 29 3.95 7.60 16.51
CA PHE A 29 5.32 8.09 16.56
C PHE A 29 5.61 9.09 15.43
N MET A 30 5.16 8.80 14.21
CA MET A 30 5.27 9.74 13.09
C MET A 30 4.51 11.04 13.34
N ARG A 31 3.33 10.98 13.97
CA ARG A 31 2.57 12.18 14.38
C ARG A 31 3.36 13.01 15.38
N TRP A 32 3.94 12.37 16.39
CA TRP A 32 4.80 13.04 17.36
C TRP A 32 5.94 13.80 16.67
N LEU A 33 6.61 13.18 15.70
CA LEU A 33 7.65 13.85 14.89
C LEU A 33 7.09 15.06 14.14
N ARG A 34 5.95 14.95 13.45
CA ARG A 34 5.35 16.10 12.71
C ARG A 34 5.04 17.30 13.60
N GLU A 35 4.56 17.04 14.81
CA GLU A 35 4.11 18.06 15.76
C GLU A 35 5.27 18.69 16.53
N HIS A 36 6.26 17.90 16.95
CA HIS A 36 7.28 18.33 17.91
C HIS A 36 8.69 18.46 17.32
N ASP A 37 9.02 17.68 16.29
CA ASP A 37 10.37 17.64 15.70
C ASP A 37 10.32 17.35 14.19
N PRO A 38 9.74 18.25 13.38
CA PRO A 38 9.39 17.97 11.99
C PRO A 38 10.60 17.82 11.06
N VAL A 39 11.73 18.42 11.45
CA VAL A 39 13.05 18.31 10.80
C VAL A 39 13.99 17.61 11.79
N HIS A 40 13.76 16.32 11.97
CA HIS A 40 14.41 15.53 13.02
C HIS A 40 15.85 15.20 12.66
N ARG A 41 16.80 15.50 13.56
CA ARG A 41 18.18 15.06 13.44
C ARG A 41 18.40 13.78 14.23
N ALA A 42 18.57 12.66 13.53
CA ALA A 42 18.85 11.37 14.12
C ALA A 42 20.25 11.33 14.76
N ALA A 43 20.48 10.36 15.66
CA ALA A 43 21.77 10.17 16.33
C ALA A 43 22.93 9.94 15.33
N SER A 44 22.64 9.35 14.17
CA SER A 44 23.59 9.16 13.06
C SER A 44 24.00 10.46 12.36
N GLY A 45 23.34 11.59 12.66
CA GLY A 45 23.53 12.88 12.02
C GLY A 45 22.70 13.10 10.76
N LEU A 46 21.91 12.10 10.34
CA LEU A 46 20.94 12.20 9.26
C LEU A 46 19.74 13.06 9.67
N PHE A 47 19.18 13.78 8.72
CA PHE A 47 17.96 14.57 8.88
C PHE A 47 16.77 13.86 8.26
N LEU A 48 15.63 13.89 8.95
CA LEU A 48 14.40 13.20 8.57
C LEU A 48 13.24 14.19 8.55
N LEU A 49 12.66 14.41 7.38
CA LEU A 49 11.53 15.32 7.18
C LEU A 49 10.21 14.56 7.34
N SER A 50 9.30 15.07 8.15
CA SER A 50 8.05 14.38 8.49
C SER A 50 6.77 15.09 8.01
N ARG A 51 6.82 16.40 7.73
CA ARG A 51 5.67 17.17 7.21
C ARG A 51 5.54 17.06 5.70
N HIS A 52 4.31 17.05 5.20
CA HIS A 52 4.00 16.89 3.78
C HIS A 52 4.67 17.95 2.92
N ALA A 53 4.56 19.23 3.30
CA ALA A 53 5.10 20.35 2.54
C ALA A 53 6.62 20.25 2.38
N ASP A 54 7.32 19.90 3.46
CA ASP A 54 8.78 19.73 3.52
C ASP A 54 9.23 18.56 2.66
N ILE A 55 8.53 17.42 2.76
CA ILE A 55 8.79 16.24 1.94
C ILE A 55 8.55 16.54 0.46
N TYR A 56 7.42 17.15 0.14
CA TYR A 56 7.05 17.47 -1.25
C TYR A 56 8.05 18.44 -1.87
N TRP A 57 8.51 19.45 -1.12
CA TRP A 57 9.60 20.32 -1.54
C TRP A 57 10.90 19.53 -1.79
N ALA A 58 11.34 18.72 -0.82
CA ALA A 58 12.59 17.97 -0.90
C ALA A 58 12.61 16.95 -2.06
N LEU A 59 11.45 16.38 -2.39
CA LEU A 59 11.30 15.46 -3.53
C LEU A 59 11.44 16.16 -4.88
N LYS A 60 11.00 17.43 -4.99
CA LYS A 60 11.13 18.26 -6.20
C LYS A 60 12.50 18.90 -6.34
N ALA A 61 13.10 19.27 -5.22
CA ALA A 61 14.36 19.98 -5.19
C ALA A 61 15.49 19.12 -5.78
N THR A 62 16.16 19.64 -6.79
CA THR A 62 17.34 19.05 -7.46
C THR A 62 18.36 20.15 -7.75
N GLY A 63 19.61 19.78 -8.01
CA GLY A 63 20.64 20.75 -8.41
C GLY A 63 21.26 21.47 -7.21
N ASP A 64 20.89 22.73 -7.00
CA ASP A 64 21.52 23.61 -5.99
C ASP A 64 21.18 23.23 -4.54
N ALA A 65 20.07 22.53 -4.33
CA ALA A 65 19.61 22.11 -3.01
C ALA A 65 20.09 20.69 -2.67
N PHE A 66 19.80 19.72 -3.55
CA PHE A 66 20.09 18.31 -3.31
C PHE A 66 20.69 17.63 -4.53
N ARG A 67 21.54 16.64 -4.25
CA ARG A 67 22.00 15.61 -5.18
C ARG A 67 21.94 14.23 -4.54
N GLY A 68 22.04 13.18 -5.34
CA GLY A 68 22.33 11.83 -4.90
C GLY A 68 23.74 11.70 -4.30
N PRO A 69 24.00 10.61 -3.56
CA PRO A 69 25.26 10.41 -2.86
C PRO A 69 26.42 10.14 -3.83
N ALA A 70 27.59 10.72 -3.56
CA ALA A 70 28.82 10.36 -4.27
C ALA A 70 29.29 8.97 -3.82
N PRO A 71 30.08 8.24 -4.63
CA PRO A 71 30.61 6.93 -4.25
C PRO A 71 31.34 6.92 -2.89
N GLY A 72 32.11 7.96 -2.59
CA GLY A 72 32.80 8.11 -1.29
C GLY A 72 31.87 8.44 -0.12
N GLU A 73 30.68 8.99 -0.37
CA GLU A 73 29.67 9.24 0.66
C GLU A 73 28.82 7.99 0.91
N LEU A 74 28.57 7.18 -0.12
CA LEU A 74 28.02 5.83 0.06
C LEU A 74 28.90 4.99 0.98
N ALA A 75 30.22 5.15 0.90
CA ALA A 75 31.16 4.47 1.79
C ALA A 75 31.01 4.84 3.28
N ARG A 76 30.41 6.00 3.62
CA ARG A 76 30.10 6.36 5.01
C ARG A 76 28.93 5.54 5.57
N TYR A 77 27.97 5.19 4.73
CA TYR A 77 26.84 4.32 5.10
C TYR A 77 27.22 2.85 5.01
N PHE A 78 28.15 2.52 4.13
CA PHE A 78 28.58 1.17 3.86
C PHE A 78 30.10 1.12 3.72
N PRO A 79 30.85 0.88 4.82
CA PRO A 79 32.31 0.88 4.82
C PRO A 79 32.93 -0.05 3.75
N HIS A 80 32.20 -1.09 3.36
CA HIS A 80 32.59 -2.07 2.34
C HIS A 80 31.97 -1.82 0.95
N ALA A 81 31.39 -0.64 0.70
CA ALA A 81 30.75 -0.28 -0.58
C ALA A 81 31.65 -0.49 -1.78
N ALA A 82 32.94 -0.14 -1.65
CA ALA A 82 33.88 -0.18 -2.77
C ALA A 82 34.07 -1.60 -3.34
N THR A 83 33.89 -2.64 -2.53
CA THR A 83 34.12 -4.04 -2.92
C THR A 83 32.82 -4.86 -3.04
N SER A 84 31.69 -4.32 -2.61
CA SER A 84 30.41 -5.05 -2.60
C SER A 84 29.69 -4.98 -3.95
N LEU A 85 29.31 -6.14 -4.49
CA LEU A 85 28.57 -6.22 -5.74
C LEU A 85 27.17 -5.61 -5.61
N SER A 86 26.44 -5.95 -4.55
CA SER A 86 25.06 -5.51 -4.32
C SER A 86 24.98 -3.99 -4.16
N LEU A 87 25.91 -3.37 -3.46
CA LEU A 87 25.99 -1.91 -3.33
C LEU A 87 26.38 -1.21 -4.63
N ASN A 88 27.29 -1.80 -5.41
CA ASN A 88 27.65 -1.27 -6.74
C ASN A 88 26.48 -1.34 -7.72
N LEU A 89 25.67 -2.41 -7.68
CA LEU A 89 24.44 -2.52 -8.46
C LEU A 89 23.41 -1.49 -8.01
N LEU A 90 23.19 -1.34 -6.69
CA LEU A 90 22.30 -0.33 -6.13
C LEU A 90 22.69 1.08 -6.62
N ALA A 91 23.96 1.47 -6.48
CA ALA A 91 24.48 2.75 -6.92
C ALA A 91 24.40 2.99 -8.44
N SER A 92 24.24 1.92 -9.22
CA SER A 92 24.07 1.95 -10.68
C SER A 92 22.60 1.98 -11.12
N THR A 93 21.65 1.75 -10.21
CA THR A 93 20.22 1.86 -10.51
C THR A 93 19.83 3.30 -10.85
N LEU A 94 18.76 3.43 -11.65
CA LEU A 94 18.16 4.73 -11.97
C LEU A 94 17.81 5.56 -10.73
N ALA A 95 17.37 4.91 -9.65
CA ALA A 95 17.01 5.55 -8.40
C ALA A 95 18.17 6.30 -7.71
N MET A 96 19.42 5.91 -8.00
CA MET A 96 20.62 6.47 -7.36
C MET A 96 21.39 7.43 -8.26
N LYS A 97 20.88 7.76 -9.46
CA LYS A 97 21.53 8.68 -10.40
C LYS A 97 20.91 10.07 -10.37
N ASP A 98 21.72 11.09 -10.67
CA ASP A 98 21.26 12.45 -10.96
C ASP A 98 21.36 12.78 -12.46
N PRO A 99 20.68 13.85 -12.93
CA PRO A 99 20.92 14.41 -14.25
C PRO A 99 22.41 14.75 -14.48
N PRO A 100 22.95 14.56 -15.70
CA PRO A 100 22.24 14.14 -16.92
C PRO A 100 22.05 12.62 -17.06
N ALA A 101 22.82 11.80 -16.31
CA ALA A 101 22.78 10.34 -16.43
C ALA A 101 21.38 9.76 -16.10
N HIS A 102 20.76 10.27 -15.03
CA HIS A 102 19.37 9.93 -14.68
C HIS A 102 18.42 10.21 -15.84
N THR A 103 18.47 11.42 -16.42
CA THR A 103 17.56 11.83 -17.48
C THR A 103 17.68 10.93 -18.70
N ARG A 104 18.91 10.58 -19.10
CA ARG A 104 19.19 9.63 -20.18
C ARG A 104 18.58 8.26 -19.88
N LEU A 105 18.94 7.65 -18.75
CA LEU A 105 18.45 6.32 -18.38
C LEU A 105 16.92 6.29 -18.21
N ARG A 106 16.34 7.33 -17.61
CA ARG A 106 14.87 7.47 -17.44
C ARG A 106 14.18 7.54 -18.79
N ARG A 107 14.70 8.32 -19.74
CA ARG A 107 14.14 8.43 -21.10
C ARG A 107 14.12 7.06 -21.78
N LEU A 108 15.24 6.34 -21.75
CA LEU A 108 15.38 5.03 -22.40
C LEU A 108 14.39 4.00 -21.83
N ILE A 109 14.24 3.92 -20.51
CA ILE A 109 13.30 2.96 -19.90
C ILE A 109 11.84 3.39 -20.00
N SER A 110 11.53 4.68 -19.84
CA SER A 110 10.14 5.14 -19.88
C SER A 110 9.54 5.07 -21.28
N ARG A 111 10.36 5.02 -22.34
CA ARG A 111 9.91 4.70 -23.69
C ARG A 111 9.26 3.31 -23.74
N ASP A 112 9.93 2.30 -23.21
CA ASP A 112 9.48 0.90 -23.32
C ASP A 112 8.59 0.48 -22.13
N PHE A 113 8.70 1.16 -21.00
CA PHE A 113 7.87 0.98 -19.80
C PHE A 113 6.82 2.10 -19.70
N ASN A 114 5.87 2.10 -20.64
CA ASN A 114 4.81 3.11 -20.77
C ASN A 114 3.40 2.54 -20.52
N MET A 115 2.38 3.41 -20.51
CA MET A 115 0.99 3.00 -20.23
C MET A 115 0.46 1.95 -21.20
N SER A 116 0.75 2.07 -22.50
CA SER A 116 0.29 1.10 -23.51
C SER A 116 0.82 -0.30 -23.22
N GLN A 117 2.11 -0.40 -22.87
CA GLN A 117 2.72 -1.69 -22.53
C GLN A 117 2.18 -2.28 -21.22
N ILE A 118 1.87 -1.42 -20.24
CA ILE A 118 1.23 -1.86 -19.00
C ILE A 118 -0.20 -2.33 -19.25
N ASP A 119 -0.96 -1.65 -20.10
CA ASP A 119 -2.32 -2.04 -20.46
C ASP A 119 -2.35 -3.39 -21.21
N ASN A 120 -1.34 -3.67 -22.05
CA ASN A 120 -1.17 -4.98 -22.69
C ASN A 120 -0.96 -6.12 -21.69
N LEU A 121 -0.49 -5.84 -20.47
CA LEU A 121 -0.34 -6.85 -19.41
C LEU A 121 -1.65 -7.14 -18.67
N ARG A 122 -2.69 -6.30 -18.77
CA ARG A 122 -3.96 -6.49 -18.03
C ARG A 122 -4.57 -7.87 -18.20
N PRO A 123 -4.67 -8.44 -19.42
CA PRO A 123 -5.22 -9.78 -19.58
C PRO A 123 -4.40 -10.85 -18.84
N SER A 124 -3.07 -10.73 -18.85
CA SER A 124 -2.19 -11.67 -18.14
C SER A 124 -2.30 -11.49 -16.63
N ILE A 125 -2.35 -10.25 -16.14
CA ILE A 125 -2.59 -9.93 -14.72
C ILE A 125 -3.92 -10.52 -14.25
N ALA A 126 -5.01 -10.31 -15.01
CA ALA A 126 -6.33 -10.85 -14.68
C ALA A 126 -6.33 -12.39 -14.63
N ARG A 127 -5.63 -13.05 -15.57
CA ARG A 127 -5.45 -14.51 -15.58
C ARG A 127 -4.65 -14.99 -14.37
N ILE A 128 -3.56 -14.30 -14.01
CA ILE A 128 -2.75 -14.63 -12.83
C ILE A 128 -3.58 -14.48 -11.56
N VAL A 129 -4.35 -13.39 -11.42
CA VAL A 129 -5.27 -13.17 -10.29
C VAL A 129 -6.24 -14.34 -10.18
N ALA A 130 -6.94 -14.69 -11.27
CA ALA A 130 -7.89 -15.80 -11.27
C ALA A 130 -7.24 -17.11 -10.81
N ALA A 131 -6.09 -17.47 -11.41
CA ALA A 131 -5.36 -18.67 -11.05
C ALA A 131 -4.92 -18.69 -9.57
N ARG A 132 -4.48 -17.56 -9.00
CA ARG A 132 -4.11 -17.48 -7.58
C ARG A 132 -5.31 -17.59 -6.65
N LEU A 133 -6.46 -17.02 -7.02
CA LEU A 133 -7.70 -17.21 -6.28
C LEU A 133 -8.17 -18.67 -6.32
N ASP A 134 -8.05 -19.33 -7.48
CA ASP A 134 -8.41 -20.74 -7.65
C ASP A 134 -7.52 -21.69 -6.83
N VAL A 135 -6.24 -21.37 -6.67
CA VAL A 135 -5.33 -22.12 -5.79
C VAL A 135 -5.77 -22.07 -4.33
N MET A 136 -6.23 -20.90 -3.86
CA MET A 136 -6.63 -20.70 -2.47
C MET A 136 -8.05 -21.21 -2.16
N ALA A 137 -8.93 -21.22 -3.17
CA ALA A 137 -10.35 -21.46 -2.99
C ALA A 137 -10.68 -22.79 -2.27
N PRO A 138 -10.10 -23.95 -2.63
CA PRO A 138 -10.45 -25.22 -1.98
C PRO A 138 -10.20 -25.22 -0.47
N ALA A 139 -9.07 -24.66 -0.03
CA ALA A 139 -8.73 -24.57 1.39
C ALA A 139 -9.67 -23.59 2.12
N LEU A 140 -9.88 -22.40 1.55
CA LEU A 140 -10.75 -21.38 2.12
C LEU A 140 -12.22 -21.84 2.22
N GLU A 141 -12.74 -22.48 1.18
CA GLU A 141 -14.10 -23.03 1.13
C GLU A 141 -14.26 -24.25 2.04
N GLY A 142 -13.17 -25.01 2.26
CA GLY A 142 -13.08 -26.06 3.28
C GLY A 142 -13.01 -25.54 4.73
N GLY A 143 -12.97 -24.22 4.94
CA GLY A 143 -12.88 -23.59 6.25
C GLY A 143 -11.46 -23.55 6.82
N GLU A 144 -10.45 -23.85 6.02
CA GLU A 144 -9.05 -23.80 6.43
C GLU A 144 -8.51 -22.36 6.46
N VAL A 145 -7.41 -22.19 7.21
CA VAL A 145 -6.66 -20.93 7.26
C VAL A 145 -5.65 -20.92 6.12
N VAL A 146 -5.63 -19.83 5.35
CA VAL A 146 -4.66 -19.60 4.27
C VAL A 146 -3.84 -18.36 4.58
N ASP A 147 -2.54 -18.41 4.32
CA ASP A 147 -1.68 -17.22 4.34
C ASP A 147 -1.85 -16.43 3.03
N LEU A 148 -2.66 -15.37 3.08
CA LEU A 148 -2.93 -14.52 1.92
C LEU A 148 -1.68 -13.82 1.41
N HIS A 149 -0.76 -13.44 2.31
CA HIS A 149 0.44 -12.73 1.93
C HIS A 149 1.27 -13.61 0.99
N ARG A 150 1.54 -14.84 1.41
CA ARG A 150 2.32 -15.80 0.62
C ARG A 150 1.59 -16.28 -0.63
N GLU A 151 0.34 -16.71 -0.47
CA GLU A 151 -0.40 -17.37 -1.56
C GLU A 151 -0.99 -16.38 -2.58
N PHE A 152 -1.11 -15.10 -2.26
CA PHE A 152 -1.70 -14.13 -3.19
C PHE A 152 -0.86 -12.87 -3.34
N ALA A 153 -0.67 -12.13 -2.26
CA ALA A 153 -0.10 -10.78 -2.34
C ALA A 153 1.34 -10.77 -2.83
N LEU A 154 2.17 -11.73 -2.42
CA LEU A 154 3.55 -11.88 -2.86
C LEU A 154 3.64 -12.60 -4.21
N ALA A 155 2.85 -13.66 -4.40
CA ALA A 155 2.87 -14.46 -5.62
C ALA A 155 2.43 -13.67 -6.87
N LEU A 156 1.37 -12.87 -6.76
CA LEU A 156 0.83 -12.10 -7.89
C LEU A 156 1.89 -11.20 -8.56
N PRO A 157 2.53 -10.24 -7.86
CA PRO A 157 3.50 -9.38 -8.50
C PRO A 157 4.72 -10.13 -8.99
N MET A 158 5.17 -11.20 -8.33
CA MET A 158 6.25 -12.02 -8.86
C MET A 158 5.90 -12.62 -10.22
N LEU A 159 4.72 -13.20 -10.35
CA LEU A 159 4.24 -13.78 -11.62
C LEU A 159 4.05 -12.71 -12.70
N VAL A 160 3.60 -11.52 -12.35
CA VAL A 160 3.50 -10.38 -13.27
C VAL A 160 4.89 -9.92 -13.73
N PHE A 161 5.89 -9.91 -12.84
CA PHE A 161 7.27 -9.60 -13.21
C PHE A 161 7.89 -10.67 -14.11
N ALA A 162 7.56 -11.95 -13.90
CA ALA A 162 7.99 -13.04 -14.78
C ALA A 162 7.47 -12.81 -16.22
N GLU A 163 6.19 -12.48 -16.36
CA GLU A 163 5.58 -12.15 -17.65
C GLU A 163 6.20 -10.89 -18.26
N LEU A 164 6.31 -9.81 -17.48
CA LEU A 164 6.88 -8.53 -17.89
C LEU A 164 8.30 -8.70 -18.45
N PHE A 165 9.14 -9.48 -17.77
CA PHE A 165 10.53 -9.77 -18.19
C PHE A 165 10.63 -10.86 -19.26
N GLY A 166 9.53 -11.53 -19.60
CA GLY A 166 9.49 -12.67 -20.52
C GLY A 166 10.35 -13.83 -20.04
N MET A 167 10.32 -14.13 -18.74
CA MET A 167 11.07 -15.20 -18.10
C MET A 167 10.15 -16.31 -17.53
N PRO A 168 10.64 -17.55 -17.40
CA PRO A 168 9.91 -18.61 -16.72
C PRO A 168 9.54 -18.26 -15.28
N GLN A 169 8.39 -18.73 -14.82
CA GLN A 169 7.90 -18.46 -13.46
C GLN A 169 8.82 -19.06 -12.39
N ASP A 170 9.30 -20.30 -12.60
CA ASP A 170 10.20 -20.98 -11.67
C ASP A 170 11.51 -20.23 -11.47
N ASP A 171 12.04 -19.62 -12.53
CA ASP A 171 13.24 -18.77 -12.45
C ASP A 171 12.96 -17.54 -11.58
N MET A 172 11.78 -16.94 -11.69
CA MET A 172 11.39 -15.77 -10.88
C MET A 172 11.26 -16.14 -9.40
N PHE A 173 10.66 -17.29 -9.07
CA PHE A 173 10.63 -17.80 -7.70
C PHE A 173 12.04 -18.07 -7.16
N GLY A 174 12.91 -18.67 -7.98
CA GLY A 174 14.31 -18.93 -7.63
C GLY A 174 15.12 -17.66 -7.34
N LEU A 175 14.92 -16.60 -8.13
CA LEU A 175 15.55 -15.31 -7.89
C LEU A 175 14.97 -14.61 -6.66
N ALA A 176 13.65 -14.65 -6.47
CA ALA A 176 12.97 -13.99 -5.36
C ALA A 176 13.40 -14.52 -3.99
N ALA A 177 13.75 -15.80 -3.89
CA ALA A 177 14.29 -16.39 -2.67
C ALA A 177 15.57 -15.68 -2.16
N GLY A 178 16.33 -15.04 -3.05
CA GLY A 178 17.53 -14.27 -2.68
C GLY A 178 17.27 -12.82 -2.27
N ILE A 179 16.06 -12.30 -2.46
CA ILE A 179 15.81 -10.85 -2.37
C ILE A 179 15.73 -10.37 -0.93
N GLY A 180 15.26 -11.21 0.00
CA GLY A 180 15.36 -10.93 1.43
C GLY A 180 16.81 -10.68 1.85
N ALA A 181 17.73 -11.54 1.43
CA ALA A 181 19.17 -11.37 1.71
C ALA A 181 19.73 -10.09 1.10
N ILE A 182 19.31 -9.72 -0.12
CA ILE A 182 19.69 -8.45 -0.75
C ILE A 182 19.20 -7.27 0.10
N LEU A 183 17.92 -7.21 0.44
CA LEU A 183 17.34 -6.12 1.24
C LEU A 183 18.01 -5.99 2.61
N GLU A 184 18.28 -7.11 3.28
CA GLU A 184 18.97 -7.13 4.56
C GLU A 184 20.42 -6.62 4.47
N GLY A 185 21.15 -6.99 3.42
CA GLY A 185 22.54 -6.55 3.22
C GLY A 185 22.66 -5.09 2.77
N LEU A 186 21.61 -4.51 2.17
CA LEU A 186 21.55 -3.09 1.81
C LEU A 186 21.11 -2.19 2.97
N SER A 187 20.81 -2.75 4.14
CA SER A 187 20.54 -1.96 5.35
C SER A 187 21.82 -1.23 5.80
N PRO A 188 21.76 0.06 6.18
CA PRO A 188 22.93 0.78 6.72
C PRO A 188 23.54 0.13 7.97
N HIS A 189 22.79 -0.72 8.66
CA HIS A 189 23.22 -1.46 9.85
C HIS A 189 23.51 -2.95 9.54
N ALA A 190 23.67 -3.31 8.26
CA ALA A 190 23.99 -4.67 7.87
C ALA A 190 25.39 -5.06 8.37
N SER A 191 25.49 -6.24 9.00
CA SER A 191 26.79 -6.88 9.27
C SER A 191 27.46 -7.32 7.97
N ASP A 192 28.79 -7.47 7.97
CA ASP A 192 29.56 -7.99 6.83
C ASP A 192 29.02 -9.32 6.27
N ALA A 193 28.56 -10.22 7.15
CA ALA A 193 27.96 -11.50 6.74
C ALA A 193 26.66 -11.32 5.94
N ARG A 194 25.81 -10.35 6.31
CA ARG A 194 24.58 -10.01 5.57
C ARG A 194 24.91 -9.36 4.23
N LEU A 195 25.91 -8.48 4.21
CA LEU A 195 26.37 -7.87 2.97
C LEU A 195 26.97 -8.91 2.00
N ALA A 196 27.76 -9.86 2.51
CA ALA A 196 28.28 -10.97 1.72
C ALA A 196 27.15 -11.87 1.18
N ALA A 197 26.12 -12.14 1.97
CA ALA A 197 24.93 -12.87 1.51
C ALA A 197 24.18 -12.11 0.40
N ALA A 198 24.04 -10.79 0.54
CA ALA A 198 23.46 -9.92 -0.50
C ALA A 198 24.27 -9.93 -1.79
N ASP A 199 25.60 -9.96 -1.70
CA ASP A 199 26.50 -10.05 -2.86
C ASP A 199 26.34 -11.39 -3.59
N VAL A 200 26.25 -12.50 -2.87
CA VAL A 200 25.99 -13.83 -3.45
C VAL A 200 24.64 -13.87 -4.16
N ALA A 201 23.58 -13.36 -3.53
CA ALA A 201 22.25 -13.29 -4.14
C ALA A 201 22.24 -12.37 -5.37
N SER A 202 22.89 -11.20 -5.28
CA SER A 202 23.01 -10.25 -6.39
C SER A 202 23.83 -10.80 -7.55
N ALA A 203 24.86 -11.60 -7.28
CA ALA A 203 25.64 -12.29 -8.33
C ALA A 203 24.78 -13.26 -9.13
N ARG A 204 23.87 -14.00 -8.48
CA ARG A 204 22.91 -14.90 -9.14
C ARG A 204 21.95 -14.12 -10.03
N VAL A 205 21.37 -13.03 -9.53
CA VAL A 205 20.46 -12.15 -10.30
C VAL A 205 21.19 -11.55 -11.51
N LYS A 206 22.41 -11.02 -11.31
CA LYS A 206 23.25 -10.45 -12.38
C LYS A 206 23.59 -11.50 -13.45
N ALA A 207 23.98 -12.69 -13.06
CA ALA A 207 24.29 -13.78 -14.00
C ALA A 207 23.05 -14.18 -14.80
N TYR A 208 21.89 -14.30 -14.13
CA TYR A 208 20.63 -14.63 -14.79
C TYR A 208 20.24 -13.58 -15.84
N PHE A 209 20.22 -12.30 -15.46
CA PHE A 209 19.86 -11.24 -16.40
C PHE A 209 20.86 -11.10 -17.55
N GLY A 210 22.15 -11.32 -17.29
CA GLY A 210 23.15 -11.41 -18.37
C GLY A 210 22.80 -12.49 -19.40
N GLY A 211 22.44 -13.69 -18.93
CA GLY A 211 21.99 -14.77 -19.81
C GLY A 211 20.65 -14.47 -20.52
N LEU A 212 19.69 -13.86 -19.81
CA LEU A 212 18.40 -13.48 -20.36
C LEU A 212 18.56 -12.47 -21.50
N ILE A 213 19.38 -11.43 -21.31
CA ILE A 213 19.67 -10.40 -22.31
C ILE A 213 20.21 -11.04 -23.60
N GLN A 214 21.17 -11.96 -23.49
CA GLN A 214 21.72 -12.65 -24.67
C GLN A 214 20.65 -13.48 -25.40
N ARG A 215 19.81 -14.22 -24.66
CA ARG A 215 18.69 -14.97 -25.27
C ARG A 215 17.71 -14.05 -25.98
N LYS A 216 17.35 -12.93 -25.38
CA LYS A 216 16.37 -11.97 -25.93
C LYS A 216 16.90 -11.23 -27.16
N ARG A 217 18.22 -11.09 -27.31
CA ARG A 217 18.85 -10.59 -28.55
C ARG A 217 18.74 -11.56 -29.71
N THR A 218 18.90 -12.86 -29.45
CA THR A 218 18.84 -13.89 -30.50
C THR A 218 17.42 -14.36 -30.81
N ASP A 219 16.52 -14.27 -29.83
CA ASP A 219 15.15 -14.76 -29.92
C ASP A 219 14.16 -13.78 -29.24
N PRO A 220 13.93 -12.59 -29.84
CA PRO A 220 13.08 -11.57 -29.23
C PRO A 220 11.62 -12.00 -29.16
N ARG A 221 10.92 -11.55 -28.12
CA ARG A 221 9.50 -11.78 -27.85
C ARG A 221 8.84 -10.46 -27.44
N HIS A 222 7.54 -10.52 -27.13
CA HIS A 222 6.77 -9.35 -26.71
C HIS A 222 6.88 -9.13 -25.19
N ASP A 223 8.06 -8.75 -24.72
CA ASP A 223 8.38 -8.47 -23.32
C ASP A 223 9.33 -7.28 -23.16
N ILE A 224 9.42 -6.72 -21.95
CA ILE A 224 10.20 -5.50 -21.70
C ILE A 224 11.69 -5.69 -21.98
N VAL A 225 12.24 -6.88 -21.72
CA VAL A 225 13.67 -7.12 -21.91
C VAL A 225 13.97 -7.16 -23.40
N SER A 226 13.14 -7.83 -24.21
CA SER A 226 13.22 -7.78 -25.66
C SER A 226 13.11 -6.37 -26.23
N MET A 227 12.22 -5.54 -25.70
CA MET A 227 12.08 -4.13 -26.13
C MET A 227 13.32 -3.29 -25.77
N LEU A 228 13.89 -3.51 -24.58
CA LEU A 228 15.05 -2.76 -24.09
C LEU A 228 16.37 -3.17 -24.75
N VAL A 229 16.53 -4.45 -25.16
CA VAL A 229 17.72 -4.90 -25.91
C VAL A 229 17.63 -4.56 -27.39
N GLY A 230 16.43 -4.32 -27.92
CA GLY A 230 16.21 -3.92 -29.30
C GLY A 230 16.85 -2.57 -29.59
N ALA A 231 17.53 -2.45 -30.74
CA ALA A 231 17.90 -1.15 -31.27
C ALA A 231 16.62 -0.45 -31.74
N HIS A 232 16.43 0.80 -31.32
CA HIS A 232 15.41 1.65 -31.90
C HIS A 232 16.11 2.45 -32.98
N ASP A 233 15.76 2.23 -34.25
CA ASP A 233 16.46 2.79 -35.40
C ASP A 233 16.54 4.34 -35.37
N ASP A 234 15.71 4.98 -34.55
CA ASP A 234 15.61 6.44 -34.39
C ASP A 234 16.45 7.03 -33.22
N ASP A 235 17.10 6.22 -32.37
CA ASP A 235 17.86 6.72 -31.21
C ASP A 235 19.36 6.43 -31.37
N ALA A 236 20.18 7.48 -31.32
CA ALA A 236 21.65 7.36 -31.41
C ALA A 236 22.28 6.71 -30.16
N ASP A 237 21.48 6.44 -29.12
CA ASP A 237 21.91 6.08 -27.79
C ASP A 237 21.13 4.88 -27.24
N THR A 238 21.85 3.91 -26.67
CA THR A 238 21.30 2.62 -26.21
C THR A 238 21.81 2.27 -24.81
N LEU A 239 21.07 1.40 -24.11
CA LEU A 239 21.52 0.88 -22.82
C LEU A 239 22.66 -0.12 -23.03
N SER A 240 23.78 0.08 -22.36
CA SER A 240 24.81 -0.95 -22.25
C SER A 240 24.29 -2.15 -21.44
N ASP A 241 24.91 -3.33 -21.60
CA ASP A 241 24.55 -4.53 -20.83
C ASP A 241 24.62 -4.29 -19.32
N ALA A 242 25.61 -3.51 -18.86
CA ALA A 242 25.76 -3.18 -17.45
C ALA A 242 24.63 -2.28 -16.93
N GLU A 243 24.21 -1.29 -17.72
CA GLU A 243 23.07 -0.44 -17.39
C GLU A 243 21.78 -1.24 -17.38
N LEU A 244 21.54 -2.06 -18.40
CA LEU A 244 20.34 -2.88 -18.49
C LEU A 244 20.23 -3.86 -17.32
N ILE A 245 21.32 -4.55 -16.96
CA ILE A 245 21.35 -5.43 -15.78
C ILE A 245 21.03 -4.65 -14.50
N SER A 246 21.65 -3.47 -14.30
CA SER A 246 21.42 -2.67 -13.10
C SER A 246 19.96 -2.19 -13.01
N MET A 247 19.35 -1.88 -14.15
CA MET A 247 17.94 -1.47 -14.23
C MET A 247 16.99 -2.62 -13.93
N LEU A 248 17.20 -3.80 -14.54
CA LEU A 248 16.40 -5.00 -14.28
C LEU A 248 16.55 -5.45 -12.81
N TRP A 249 17.76 -5.39 -12.26
CA TRP A 249 18.02 -5.65 -10.85
C TRP A 249 17.27 -4.68 -9.93
N GLY A 250 17.27 -3.38 -10.25
CA GLY A 250 16.54 -2.37 -9.49
C GLY A 250 15.01 -2.53 -9.58
N MET A 251 14.50 -2.86 -10.77
CA MET A 251 13.08 -3.15 -10.99
C MET A 251 12.63 -4.38 -10.20
N LEU A 252 13.46 -5.43 -10.17
CA LEU A 252 13.22 -6.61 -9.37
C LEU A 252 13.14 -6.27 -7.87
N LEU A 253 14.13 -5.53 -7.34
CA LEU A 253 14.18 -5.16 -5.92
C LEU A 253 13.02 -4.26 -5.49
N GLY A 254 12.64 -3.28 -6.33
CA GLY A 254 11.61 -2.30 -5.99
C GLY A 254 10.18 -2.72 -6.32
N GLY A 255 10.01 -3.74 -7.17
CA GLY A 255 8.78 -3.96 -7.91
C GLY A 255 7.72 -4.83 -7.24
N PHE A 256 8.10 -5.98 -6.70
CA PHE A 256 7.11 -6.94 -6.21
C PHE A 256 6.80 -6.80 -4.71
N ALA A 257 7.79 -6.60 -3.85
CA ALA A 257 7.55 -6.57 -2.40
C ALA A 257 6.71 -5.36 -1.94
N THR A 258 6.88 -4.21 -2.59
CA THR A 258 6.06 -3.00 -2.34
C THR A 258 4.62 -3.18 -2.81
N THR A 259 4.43 -3.79 -3.99
CA THR A 259 3.10 -4.10 -4.53
C THR A 259 2.39 -5.13 -3.66
N ALA A 260 3.09 -6.18 -3.22
CA ALA A 260 2.59 -7.19 -2.30
C ALA A 260 2.09 -6.56 -0.99
N ALA A 261 2.93 -5.73 -0.36
CA ALA A 261 2.55 -5.01 0.86
C ALA A 261 1.31 -4.13 0.64
N THR A 262 1.19 -3.47 -0.51
CA THR A 262 0.00 -2.66 -0.82
C THR A 262 -1.26 -3.51 -1.00
N ILE A 263 -1.16 -4.69 -1.61
CA ILE A 263 -2.28 -5.64 -1.71
C ILE A 263 -2.72 -6.07 -0.31
N ASP A 264 -1.77 -6.41 0.57
CA ASP A 264 -2.09 -6.76 1.96
C ASP A 264 -2.76 -5.60 2.72
N HIS A 265 -2.26 -4.37 2.55
CA HIS A 265 -2.85 -3.17 3.16
C HIS A 265 -4.25 -2.90 2.65
N ALA A 266 -4.48 -3.11 1.36
CA ALA A 266 -5.79 -2.97 0.76
C ALA A 266 -6.77 -4.00 1.33
N VAL A 267 -6.37 -5.26 1.46
CA VAL A 267 -7.20 -6.30 2.08
C VAL A 267 -7.49 -5.94 3.54
N LEU A 268 -6.50 -5.54 4.32
CA LEU A 268 -6.74 -5.10 5.70
C LEU A 268 -7.69 -3.90 5.76
N SER A 269 -7.59 -2.96 4.83
CA SER A 269 -8.52 -1.82 4.73
C SER A 269 -9.94 -2.30 4.39
N MET A 270 -10.08 -3.26 3.48
CA MET A 270 -11.38 -3.89 3.18
C MET A 270 -11.97 -4.59 4.41
N LEU A 271 -11.14 -5.25 5.22
CA LEU A 271 -11.56 -5.95 6.43
C LEU A 271 -11.92 -4.99 7.57
N ALA A 272 -11.17 -3.90 7.73
CA ALA A 272 -11.39 -2.89 8.76
C ALA A 272 -12.55 -1.93 8.45
N TYR A 273 -12.82 -1.66 7.18
CA TYR A 273 -13.84 -0.72 6.70
C TYR A 273 -14.82 -1.41 5.73
N PRO A 274 -15.64 -2.36 6.20
CA PRO A 274 -16.56 -3.13 5.35
C PRO A 274 -17.55 -2.24 4.58
N GLU A 275 -17.95 -1.09 5.13
CA GLU A 275 -18.80 -0.10 4.47
C GLU A 275 -18.14 0.53 3.23
N GLN A 276 -16.81 0.55 3.16
CA GLN A 276 -16.06 1.10 2.03
C GLN A 276 -15.91 0.07 0.89
N ARG A 277 -16.28 -1.19 1.09
CA ARG A 277 -16.17 -2.25 0.06
C ARG A 277 -17.02 -1.99 -1.19
N HIS A 278 -18.05 -1.16 -1.10
CA HIS A 278 -18.85 -0.76 -2.27
C HIS A 278 -18.01 -0.09 -3.37
N TRP A 279 -16.92 0.61 -3.04
CA TRP A 279 -15.99 1.21 -4.01
C TRP A 279 -15.35 0.18 -4.94
N LEU A 280 -15.22 -1.07 -4.48
CA LEU A 280 -14.66 -2.18 -5.25
C LEU A 280 -15.71 -2.93 -6.08
N GLN A 281 -16.99 -2.64 -5.88
CA GLN A 281 -18.11 -3.16 -6.69
C GLN A 281 -18.54 -2.16 -7.78
N GLY A 282 -18.11 -0.91 -7.67
CA GLY A 282 -18.42 0.16 -8.59
C GLY A 282 -17.62 0.11 -9.91
N ASP A 283 -17.60 1.24 -10.61
CA ASP A 283 -16.81 1.40 -11.83
C ASP A 283 -15.31 1.50 -11.56
N ALA A 284 -14.51 1.54 -12.63
CA ALA A 284 -13.06 1.64 -12.55
C ALA A 284 -12.58 2.90 -11.79
N MET A 285 -13.41 3.95 -11.72
CA MET A 285 -13.09 5.20 -11.04
C MET A 285 -13.21 5.03 -9.52
N GLY A 286 -14.24 4.32 -9.06
CA GLY A 286 -14.41 3.94 -7.65
C GLY A 286 -13.28 3.03 -7.15
N VAL A 287 -12.93 2.00 -7.94
CA VAL A 287 -11.81 1.09 -7.61
C VAL A 287 -10.51 1.87 -7.48
N LYS A 288 -10.25 2.78 -8.42
CA LYS A 288 -9.07 3.65 -8.37
C LYS A 288 -9.06 4.51 -7.11
N ALA A 289 -10.20 5.13 -6.76
CA ALA A 289 -10.30 5.98 -5.57
C ALA A 289 -9.96 5.21 -4.28
N PHE A 290 -10.46 3.97 -4.17
CA PHE A 290 -10.11 3.06 -3.06
C PHE A 290 -8.60 2.78 -3.01
N ILE A 291 -7.98 2.47 -4.15
CA ILE A 291 -6.55 2.18 -4.25
C ILE A 291 -5.69 3.37 -3.84
N GLU A 292 -6.01 4.58 -4.29
CA GLU A 292 -5.26 5.78 -3.92
C GLU A 292 -5.38 6.07 -2.42
N GLU A 293 -6.54 5.84 -1.81
CA GLU A 293 -6.69 6.02 -0.36
C GLU A 293 -5.94 4.96 0.45
N VAL A 294 -5.88 3.70 -0.01
CA VAL A 294 -5.01 2.68 0.59
C VAL A 294 -3.56 3.13 0.54
N LEU A 295 -3.08 3.55 -0.64
CA LEU A 295 -1.71 4.00 -0.82
C LEU A 295 -1.38 5.22 0.04
N ARG A 296 -2.35 6.13 0.28
CA ARG A 296 -2.17 7.29 1.16
C ARG A 296 -2.10 6.84 2.62
N CYS A 297 -3.08 6.07 3.09
CA CYS A 297 -3.19 5.64 4.47
C CYS A 297 -2.04 4.75 4.92
N ASP A 298 -1.65 3.79 4.09
CA ASP A 298 -0.59 2.83 4.36
C ASP A 298 0.39 2.76 3.19
N ALA A 299 1.32 3.72 3.18
CA ALA A 299 2.41 3.72 2.19
C ALA A 299 3.32 2.50 2.44
N PRO A 300 3.55 1.63 1.44
CA PRO A 300 4.37 0.44 1.61
C PRO A 300 5.83 0.79 1.93
N ALA A 301 6.38 1.82 1.27
CA ALA A 301 7.65 2.42 1.63
C ALA A 301 7.41 3.58 2.61
N MET A 302 7.79 3.39 3.88
CA MET A 302 7.53 4.37 4.93
C MET A 302 8.41 5.63 4.80
N PHE A 303 9.61 5.49 4.26
CA PHE A 303 10.54 6.58 4.01
C PHE A 303 11.31 6.39 2.70
N SER A 304 11.95 7.45 2.19
CA SER A 304 12.82 7.32 1.02
C SER A 304 14.16 6.66 1.35
N SER A 305 14.42 5.49 0.79
CA SER A 305 15.69 4.77 0.93
C SER A 305 16.86 5.40 0.16
N ILE A 306 16.62 6.46 -0.60
CA ILE A 306 17.64 7.17 -1.38
C ILE A 306 18.14 8.39 -0.58
N PRO A 307 19.45 8.53 -0.32
CA PRO A 307 20.01 9.72 0.32
C PRO A 307 19.85 10.96 -0.55
N ARG A 308 19.43 12.08 0.06
CA ARG A 308 19.52 13.40 -0.57
C ARG A 308 20.59 14.21 0.16
N ILE A 309 21.70 14.44 -0.51
CA ILE A 309 22.84 15.15 0.07
C ILE A 309 22.69 16.65 -0.15
N ALA A 310 22.57 17.41 0.94
CA ALA A 310 22.44 18.86 0.90
C ALA A 310 23.66 19.50 0.21
N GLN A 311 23.43 20.35 -0.78
CA GLN A 311 24.51 21.03 -1.54
C GLN A 311 24.95 22.36 -0.94
N ARG A 312 24.13 22.90 -0.03
CA ARG A 312 24.36 24.10 0.76
C ARG A 312 23.63 23.96 2.08
N ASP A 313 23.83 24.92 2.97
CA ASP A 313 22.99 25.03 4.16
C ASP A 313 21.54 25.33 3.72
N ILE A 314 20.61 24.59 4.30
CA ILE A 314 19.17 24.66 4.00
C ILE A 314 18.45 25.00 5.30
N GLU A 315 17.76 26.13 5.33
CA GLU A 315 16.87 26.50 6.43
C GLU A 315 15.47 25.93 6.15
N LEU A 316 14.97 25.09 7.07
CA LEU A 316 13.65 24.47 6.97
C LEU A 316 13.04 24.36 8.36
N GLY A 317 11.84 24.90 8.55
CA GLY A 317 11.14 24.82 9.84
C GLY A 317 11.92 25.40 11.03
N GLY A 318 12.80 26.40 10.79
CA GLY A 318 13.67 26.99 11.82
C GLY A 318 14.92 26.17 12.15
N VAL A 319 15.14 25.04 11.47
CA VAL A 319 16.33 24.19 11.60
C VAL A 319 17.26 24.41 10.41
N VAL A 320 18.56 24.54 10.67
CA VAL A 320 19.59 24.57 9.63
C VAL A 320 20.05 23.14 9.37
N ILE A 321 19.80 22.64 8.16
CA ILE A 321 20.38 21.42 7.62
C ILE A 321 21.72 21.79 6.97
N PRO A 322 22.87 21.36 7.52
CA PRO A 322 24.17 21.76 6.99
C PRO A 322 24.45 21.16 5.62
N LYS A 323 25.29 21.84 4.83
CA LYS A 323 25.88 21.28 3.62
C LYS A 323 26.50 19.90 3.86
N ASN A 324 26.29 18.99 2.91
CA ASN A 324 26.68 17.58 2.92
C ASN A 324 25.92 16.69 3.92
N ALA A 325 24.90 17.20 4.61
CA ALA A 325 24.02 16.36 5.41
C ALA A 325 23.15 15.44 4.52
N ASP A 326 22.87 14.24 5.01
CA ASP A 326 21.89 13.32 4.41
C ASP A 326 20.51 13.65 4.91
N VAL A 327 19.61 13.93 3.97
CA VAL A 327 18.20 14.21 4.21
C VAL A 327 17.36 13.08 3.65
N ARG A 328 16.49 12.53 4.49
CA ARG A 328 15.47 11.54 4.14
C ARG A 328 14.09 12.10 4.40
N VAL A 329 13.11 11.49 3.76
CA VAL A 329 11.70 11.90 3.85
C VAL A 329 10.84 10.75 4.34
N LEU A 330 10.01 10.99 5.35
CA LEU A 330 9.01 10.05 5.89
C LEU A 330 7.72 10.12 5.07
N ILE A 331 7.70 9.42 3.94
CA ILE A 331 6.55 9.37 3.01
C ILE A 331 5.24 9.04 3.73
N ALA A 332 5.23 8.00 4.57
CA ALA A 332 4.05 7.58 5.32
C ALA A 332 3.55 8.67 6.29
N SER A 333 4.47 9.46 6.86
CA SER A 333 4.14 10.58 7.73
C SER A 333 3.47 11.71 6.95
N GLY A 334 4.06 12.12 5.81
CA GLY A 334 3.53 13.20 4.98
C GLY A 334 2.15 12.90 4.42
N ASN A 335 1.87 11.63 4.09
CA ASN A 335 0.54 11.22 3.64
C ASN A 335 -0.55 11.30 4.72
N ARG A 336 -0.16 11.40 6.00
CA ARG A 336 -1.06 11.58 7.15
C ARG A 336 -0.88 12.93 7.84
N ASP A 337 -0.38 13.92 7.12
CA ASP A 337 -0.24 15.28 7.62
C ASP A 337 -1.60 16.01 7.57
N PRO A 338 -2.13 16.51 8.69
CA PRO A 338 -3.39 17.26 8.71
C PRO A 338 -3.35 18.57 7.91
N ASP A 339 -2.18 19.18 7.69
CA ASP A 339 -2.03 20.38 6.86
C ASP A 339 -2.19 20.08 5.35
N ALA A 340 -2.04 18.80 4.98
CA ALA A 340 -2.24 18.30 3.63
C ALA A 340 -3.57 17.58 3.44
N PHE A 341 -4.02 16.77 4.40
CA PHE A 341 -5.24 15.96 4.28
C PHE A 341 -6.09 16.14 5.52
N ALA A 342 -7.29 16.70 5.38
CA ALA A 342 -8.22 16.87 6.51
C ALA A 342 -8.64 15.51 7.09
N ASN A 343 -8.69 15.36 8.42
CA ASN A 343 -8.95 14.07 9.09
C ASN A 343 -8.06 12.93 8.54
N PRO A 344 -6.73 13.09 8.57
CA PRO A 344 -5.80 12.27 7.79
C PRO A 344 -5.79 10.78 8.17
N ASP A 345 -6.26 10.43 9.36
CA ASP A 345 -6.34 9.06 9.86
C ASP A 345 -7.62 8.32 9.48
N ARG A 346 -8.63 9.03 8.96
CA ARG A 346 -9.85 8.42 8.44
C ARG A 346 -9.60 7.92 7.02
N PHE A 347 -9.87 6.63 6.81
CA PHE A 347 -9.91 6.02 5.48
C PHE A 347 -11.16 6.49 4.73
N ASP A 348 -10.96 7.30 3.69
CA ASP A 348 -12.03 7.90 2.89
C ASP A 348 -11.67 7.93 1.39
N PRO A 349 -12.09 6.91 0.62
CA PRO A 349 -11.83 6.87 -0.82
C PRO A 349 -12.43 8.05 -1.60
N ALA A 350 -13.45 8.74 -1.09
CA ALA A 350 -14.04 9.89 -1.77
C ALA A 350 -13.02 11.01 -2.02
N ARG A 351 -11.95 11.07 -1.21
CA ARG A 351 -10.82 12.02 -1.39
C ARG A 351 -10.18 11.95 -2.76
N PHE A 352 -10.26 10.82 -3.45
CA PHE A 352 -9.59 10.58 -4.74
C PHE A 352 -10.58 10.27 -5.87
N TYR A 353 -11.89 10.35 -5.61
CA TYR A 353 -12.89 10.07 -6.63
C TYR A 353 -12.91 11.18 -7.70
N GLY A 354 -12.87 10.79 -8.97
CA GLY A 354 -12.90 11.72 -10.10
C GLY A 354 -11.61 12.52 -10.36
N THR A 355 -10.52 12.25 -9.64
CA THR A 355 -9.27 13.03 -9.76
C THR A 355 -8.19 12.35 -10.60
N SER A 356 -7.12 13.07 -10.94
CA SER A 356 -5.92 12.45 -11.51
C SER A 356 -5.22 11.53 -10.48
N PRO A 357 -4.55 10.44 -10.90
CA PRO A 357 -3.89 9.52 -9.98
C PRO A 357 -2.96 10.22 -8.97
N GLY A 358 -3.11 9.90 -7.69
CA GLY A 358 -2.33 10.47 -6.59
C GLY A 358 -2.68 11.91 -6.18
N MET A 359 -3.68 12.55 -6.79
CA MET A 359 -4.13 13.89 -6.41
C MET A 359 -5.51 13.82 -5.75
N SER A 360 -5.68 14.42 -4.59
CA SER A 360 -6.97 14.48 -3.90
C SER A 360 -7.88 15.57 -4.47
N THR A 361 -9.17 15.55 -4.10
CA THR A 361 -10.19 16.54 -4.50
C THR A 361 -9.82 17.97 -4.10
N ASP A 362 -9.08 18.12 -3.00
CA ASP A 362 -8.59 19.42 -2.50
C ASP A 362 -7.24 19.83 -3.14
N GLY A 363 -6.80 19.11 -4.17
CA GLY A 363 -5.59 19.43 -4.94
C GLY A 363 -4.27 19.01 -4.27
N LYS A 364 -4.32 18.14 -3.25
CA LYS A 364 -3.15 17.71 -2.47
C LYS A 364 -2.59 16.40 -3.02
N ILE A 365 -1.27 16.30 -3.10
CA ILE A 365 -0.57 15.19 -3.76
C ILE A 365 -0.17 14.10 -2.75
N MET A 366 -0.62 12.87 -2.94
CA MET A 366 -0.13 11.69 -2.24
C MET A 366 1.31 11.38 -2.66
N LEU A 367 2.15 11.01 -1.69
CA LEU A 367 3.59 10.88 -1.84
C LEU A 367 4.09 9.44 -1.92
N SER A 368 3.22 8.43 -1.93
CA SER A 368 3.58 7.00 -1.85
C SER A 368 4.43 6.50 -3.01
N PHE A 369 4.36 7.18 -4.16
CA PHE A 369 5.19 6.94 -5.33
C PHE A 369 6.35 7.93 -5.47
N GLY A 370 6.63 8.71 -4.43
CA GLY A 370 7.52 9.86 -4.49
C GLY A 370 6.98 10.97 -5.40
N HIS A 371 7.86 11.89 -5.77
CA HIS A 371 7.55 12.98 -6.70
C HIS A 371 8.83 13.49 -7.37
N GLY A 372 8.69 14.33 -8.40
CA GLY A 372 9.83 14.90 -9.14
C GLY A 372 10.49 13.88 -10.08
N ILE A 373 11.79 14.07 -10.35
CA ILE A 373 12.53 13.26 -11.33
C ILE A 373 12.56 11.77 -10.96
N HIS A 374 12.45 11.44 -9.67
CA HIS A 374 12.46 10.07 -9.15
C HIS A 374 11.05 9.50 -8.91
N PHE A 375 10.01 10.10 -9.49
CA PHE A 375 8.67 9.52 -9.43
C PHE A 375 8.68 8.05 -9.88
N CYS A 376 8.03 7.19 -9.09
CA CYS A 376 8.10 5.74 -9.24
C CYS A 376 7.80 5.31 -10.68
N LEU A 377 8.75 4.59 -11.29
CA LEU A 377 8.61 4.05 -12.64
C LEU A 377 7.43 3.08 -12.71
N GLY A 378 7.28 2.22 -11.70
CA GLY A 378 6.26 1.17 -11.60
C GLY A 378 4.87 1.64 -11.15
N ALA A 379 4.64 2.94 -10.98
CA ALA A 379 3.43 3.46 -10.32
C ALA A 379 2.12 3.04 -11.04
N GLN A 380 2.13 2.96 -12.36
CA GLN A 380 0.96 2.51 -13.12
C GLN A 380 0.79 1.00 -13.07
N LEU A 381 1.88 0.23 -13.21
CA LEU A 381 1.83 -1.22 -13.11
C LEU A 381 1.33 -1.69 -11.74
N ALA A 382 1.73 -1.03 -10.66
CA ALA A 382 1.20 -1.29 -9.32
C ALA A 382 -0.31 -1.06 -9.28
N ARG A 383 -0.80 0.12 -9.71
CA ARG A 383 -2.24 0.43 -9.74
C ARG A 383 -3.05 -0.57 -10.54
N VAL A 384 -2.55 -1.00 -11.70
CA VAL A 384 -3.23 -2.00 -12.52
C VAL A 384 -3.33 -3.33 -11.78
N GLN A 385 -2.27 -3.79 -11.14
CA GLN A 385 -2.32 -5.02 -10.34
C GLN A 385 -3.34 -4.94 -9.21
N LEU A 386 -3.41 -3.83 -8.47
CA LEU A 386 -4.43 -3.63 -7.45
C LEU A 386 -5.85 -3.57 -8.05
N ALA A 387 -6.03 -2.85 -9.16
CA ALA A 387 -7.33 -2.72 -9.82
C ALA A 387 -7.86 -4.05 -10.36
N GLU A 388 -6.98 -4.94 -10.83
CA GLU A 388 -7.39 -6.27 -11.27
C GLU A 388 -7.59 -7.25 -10.09
N SER A 389 -6.84 -7.10 -9.00
CA SER A 389 -6.87 -8.06 -7.88
C SER A 389 -7.99 -7.80 -6.87
N LEU A 390 -8.16 -6.57 -6.39
CA LEU A 390 -9.03 -6.29 -5.24
C LEU A 390 -10.52 -6.58 -5.53
N PRO A 391 -11.12 -6.12 -6.64
CA PRO A 391 -12.51 -6.43 -6.94
C PRO A 391 -12.77 -7.93 -7.07
N ARG A 392 -11.84 -8.66 -7.70
CA ARG A 392 -11.96 -10.12 -7.90
C ARG A 392 -11.82 -10.90 -6.60
N LEU A 393 -10.87 -10.52 -5.75
CA LEU A 393 -10.71 -11.11 -4.42
C LEU A 393 -11.97 -10.89 -3.58
N GLN A 394 -12.51 -9.66 -3.55
CA GLN A 394 -13.76 -9.35 -2.84
C GLN A 394 -14.94 -10.16 -3.37
N ALA A 395 -15.09 -10.22 -4.70
CA ALA A 395 -16.19 -10.94 -5.34
C ALA A 395 -16.09 -12.45 -5.09
N ARG A 396 -14.88 -13.02 -5.11
CA ARG A 396 -14.65 -14.46 -4.90
C ARG A 396 -14.84 -14.88 -3.45
N PHE A 397 -14.42 -14.04 -2.51
CA PHE A 397 -14.40 -14.32 -1.08
C PHE A 397 -15.09 -13.21 -0.27
N PRO A 398 -16.43 -13.02 -0.42
CA PRO A 398 -17.14 -11.91 0.21
C PRO A 398 -17.14 -11.96 1.74
N THR A 399 -16.98 -13.15 2.32
CA THR A 399 -16.93 -13.42 3.76
C THR A 399 -15.50 -13.61 4.29
N LEU A 400 -14.48 -13.19 3.54
CA LEU A 400 -13.09 -13.22 3.98
C LEU A 400 -12.93 -12.44 5.30
N ALA A 401 -12.21 -13.03 6.25
CA ALA A 401 -11.87 -12.44 7.52
C ALA A 401 -10.45 -12.86 7.96
N LEU A 402 -9.87 -12.11 8.88
CA LEU A 402 -8.64 -12.51 9.56
C LEU A 402 -8.92 -13.77 10.39
N ALA A 403 -8.03 -14.76 10.27
CA ALA A 403 -8.04 -15.93 11.14
C ALA A 403 -7.33 -15.63 12.48
N GLU A 404 -6.30 -14.80 12.44
CA GLU A 404 -5.50 -14.35 13.58
C GLU A 404 -4.85 -12.98 13.27
N GLN A 405 -4.06 -12.45 14.20
CA GLN A 405 -3.35 -11.19 14.00
C GLN A 405 -2.28 -11.33 12.91
N PRO A 406 -2.20 -10.39 11.94
CA PRO A 406 -1.16 -10.40 10.92
C PRO A 406 0.24 -10.32 11.53
N ILE A 407 1.21 -11.00 10.91
CA ILE A 407 2.60 -11.00 11.37
C ILE A 407 3.40 -10.05 10.48
N ARG A 408 3.88 -8.93 11.03
CA ARG A 408 4.70 -7.94 10.31
C ARG A 408 6.15 -8.40 10.14
N GLU A 409 6.77 -7.99 9.04
CA GLU A 409 8.23 -8.04 8.90
C GLU A 409 8.85 -6.86 9.68
N PRO A 410 9.85 -7.09 10.57
CA PRO A 410 10.57 -6.02 11.26
C PRO A 410 11.47 -5.22 10.33
N SER A 411 10.86 -4.28 9.59
CA SER A 411 11.52 -3.39 8.65
C SER A 411 11.11 -1.94 8.88
N ALA A 412 12.10 -1.06 9.03
CA ALA A 412 11.88 0.39 9.10
C ALA A 412 11.46 0.97 7.73
N PHE A 413 11.81 0.30 6.63
CA PHE A 413 11.61 0.81 5.27
C PHE A 413 10.31 0.31 4.67
N LEU A 414 10.13 -1.01 4.63
CA LEU A 414 9.02 -1.66 3.94
C LEU A 414 8.00 -2.18 4.95
N ARG A 415 6.78 -1.66 4.91
CA ARG A 415 5.68 -2.07 5.79
C ARG A 415 4.99 -3.35 5.29
N THR A 416 5.70 -4.47 5.26
CA THR A 416 5.21 -5.77 4.75
C THR A 416 4.87 -6.77 5.85
N PHE A 417 4.41 -7.95 5.45
CA PHE A 417 4.06 -9.07 6.33
C PHE A 417 4.97 -10.27 6.09
N ARG A 418 5.11 -11.10 7.11
CA ARG A 418 5.57 -12.49 7.01
C ARG A 418 4.41 -13.44 6.73
N ALA A 419 3.26 -13.14 7.32
CA ALA A 419 2.04 -13.90 7.14
C ALA A 419 0.82 -12.98 7.32
N LEU A 420 -0.20 -13.21 6.50
CA LEU A 420 -1.53 -12.62 6.63
C LEU A 420 -2.57 -13.74 6.67
N PRO A 421 -2.80 -14.36 7.84
CA PRO A 421 -3.66 -15.53 7.96
C PRO A 421 -5.14 -15.14 7.83
N VAL A 422 -5.82 -15.72 6.85
CA VAL A 422 -7.23 -15.46 6.54
C VAL A 422 -8.04 -16.75 6.46
N ARG A 423 -9.33 -16.64 6.72
CA ARG A 423 -10.33 -17.71 6.56
C ARG A 423 -11.62 -17.13 5.99
N LEU A 424 -12.48 -17.97 5.44
CA LEU A 424 -13.87 -17.58 5.23
C LEU A 424 -14.63 -17.72 6.54
N ARG A 425 -15.45 -16.72 6.88
CA ARG A 425 -16.44 -16.90 7.94
C ARG A 425 -17.40 -18.00 7.54
N ALA A 426 -17.71 -18.90 8.47
CA ALA A 426 -18.70 -19.94 8.26
C ALA A 426 -20.02 -19.28 7.85
N PRO A 427 -20.68 -19.76 6.77
CA PRO A 427 -22.02 -19.31 6.46
C PRO A 427 -22.95 -19.87 7.54
N GLY A 428 -23.22 -19.08 8.59
CA GLY A 428 -23.99 -19.56 9.74
C GLY A 428 -24.09 -18.63 10.94
N GLY A 429 -23.48 -17.44 10.90
CA GLY A 429 -23.74 -16.42 11.90
C GLY A 429 -25.18 -15.93 11.87
N GLU A 430 -25.79 -15.64 13.02
CA GLU A 430 -27.10 -14.98 13.01
C GLU A 430 -26.93 -13.63 12.33
N MET A 431 -27.65 -13.44 11.24
CA MET A 431 -27.68 -12.19 10.51
C MET A 431 -28.88 -11.40 11.00
N CYS A 432 -28.62 -10.31 11.70
CA CYS A 432 -29.60 -9.30 12.04
C CYS A 432 -29.50 -8.14 11.04
N VAL A 433 -30.64 -7.59 10.62
CA VAL A 433 -30.70 -6.47 9.68
C VAL A 433 -31.39 -5.32 10.39
N VAL A 434 -30.74 -4.18 10.45
CA VAL A 434 -31.31 -2.95 10.99
C VAL A 434 -31.56 -2.00 9.83
N VAL A 435 -32.78 -1.51 9.70
CA VAL A 435 -33.12 -0.51 8.68
C VAL A 435 -33.47 0.80 9.39
N ASP A 436 -32.68 1.82 9.12
CA ASP A 436 -32.97 3.19 9.55
C ASP A 436 -34.07 3.76 8.66
N GLN A 437 -35.30 3.82 9.18
CA GLN A 437 -36.47 4.22 8.40
C GLN A 437 -36.47 5.72 8.08
N ASP A 438 -35.84 6.55 8.90
CA ASP A 438 -35.72 7.98 8.66
C ASP A 438 -34.75 8.26 7.49
N LEU A 439 -33.69 7.46 7.36
CA LEU A 439 -32.83 7.46 6.16
C LEU A 439 -33.50 6.80 4.95
N CYS A 440 -34.23 5.71 5.16
CA CYS A 440 -34.91 4.97 4.07
C CYS A 440 -36.08 5.76 3.46
N GLY A 441 -36.80 6.54 4.27
CA GLY A 441 -38.02 7.26 3.91
C GLY A 441 -37.83 8.38 2.88
N THR A 442 -36.60 8.76 2.55
CA THR A 442 -36.31 9.89 1.63
C THR A 442 -36.10 9.49 0.17
N SER A 443 -36.05 8.20 -0.18
CA SER A 443 -35.74 7.76 -1.57
C SER A 443 -36.82 6.92 -2.24
N GLY A 444 -37.63 6.15 -1.49
CA GLY A 444 -38.69 5.31 -2.07
C GLY A 444 -38.21 4.24 -3.07
N GLN A 445 -36.91 3.89 -3.10
CA GLN A 445 -36.35 3.00 -4.13
C GLN A 445 -36.05 1.56 -3.66
N CYS A 446 -36.09 1.27 -2.35
CA CYS A 446 -35.78 -0.07 -1.85
C CYS A 446 -37.06 -0.94 -1.77
N VAL A 447 -37.31 -1.74 -2.81
CA VAL A 447 -38.32 -2.81 -2.78
C VAL A 447 -37.64 -4.11 -2.35
N LEU A 448 -37.61 -4.38 -1.03
CA LEU A 448 -37.35 -5.72 -0.50
C LEU A 448 -38.69 -6.31 -0.04
N THR A 449 -39.42 -6.94 -0.97
CA THR A 449 -40.62 -7.71 -0.64
C THR A 449 -40.21 -9.05 -0.02
N LEU A 450 -40.08 -9.09 1.30
CA LEU A 450 -40.11 -10.34 2.08
C LEU A 450 -41.44 -10.41 2.84
N PRO A 451 -42.47 -11.06 2.28
CA PRO A 451 -43.78 -11.12 2.93
C PRO A 451 -43.67 -11.82 4.29
N GLY A 452 -44.04 -11.12 5.37
CA GLY A 452 -44.27 -11.72 6.70
C GLY A 452 -43.14 -11.61 7.74
N THR A 453 -42.04 -10.91 7.48
CA THR A 453 -40.93 -10.74 8.47
C THR A 453 -40.84 -9.33 9.08
N PHE A 454 -41.61 -8.38 8.57
CA PHE A 454 -41.57 -6.97 9.02
C PHE A 454 -42.53 -6.76 10.18
N ARG A 455 -42.03 -6.29 11.34
CA ARG A 455 -42.89 -5.71 12.38
C ARG A 455 -43.15 -4.22 12.12
N GLN A 456 -44.28 -3.75 12.64
CA GLN A 456 -44.79 -2.40 12.52
C GLN A 456 -43.87 -1.39 13.23
N ARG A 457 -43.84 -0.14 12.72
CA ARG A 457 -43.03 1.01 13.17
C ARG A 457 -43.06 1.20 14.70
N GLU A 458 -41.88 1.17 15.32
CA GLU A 458 -41.70 1.56 16.74
C GLU A 458 -41.65 3.11 16.88
N PRO A 459 -42.00 3.68 18.05
CA PRO A 459 -42.17 5.13 18.23
C PRO A 459 -40.90 5.99 18.09
N ASP A 460 -39.73 5.38 18.01
CA ASP A 460 -38.43 6.07 18.05
C ASP A 460 -37.74 6.22 16.68
N GLY A 461 -38.45 5.89 15.59
CA GLY A 461 -37.98 6.03 14.20
C GLY A 461 -37.13 4.85 13.71
N VAL A 462 -36.82 3.88 14.57
CA VAL A 462 -36.02 2.70 14.22
C VAL A 462 -36.95 1.51 14.03
N ALA A 463 -36.92 0.89 12.84
CA ALA A 463 -37.47 -0.46 12.68
C ALA A 463 -36.33 -1.45 12.82
N GLU A 464 -36.24 -2.06 14.00
CA GLU A 464 -35.32 -3.15 14.23
C GLU A 464 -35.92 -4.44 13.66
N VAL A 465 -35.27 -5.02 12.64
CA VAL A 465 -35.65 -6.35 12.14
C VAL A 465 -34.83 -7.39 12.89
N CYS A 466 -35.17 -7.56 14.17
CA CYS A 466 -34.72 -8.69 14.97
C CYS A 466 -35.63 -9.89 14.70
N GLY A 467 -35.35 -10.61 13.63
CA GLY A 467 -35.64 -12.04 13.59
C GLY A 467 -34.33 -12.76 13.81
N ALA A 468 -34.25 -13.65 14.79
CA ALA A 468 -33.09 -14.53 15.01
C ALA A 468 -32.70 -15.41 13.78
N THR A 469 -33.35 -15.22 12.63
CA THR A 469 -33.30 -16.09 11.46
C THR A 469 -33.61 -15.30 10.18
N VAL A 470 -32.71 -14.43 9.69
CA VAL A 470 -32.69 -14.20 8.23
C VAL A 470 -32.32 -15.55 7.62
N PRO A 471 -33.18 -16.18 6.79
CA PRO A 471 -32.88 -17.46 6.17
C PRO A 471 -31.53 -17.38 5.45
N GLN A 472 -30.67 -18.37 5.65
CA GLN A 472 -29.34 -18.39 5.05
C GLN A 472 -29.36 -18.17 3.52
N ALA A 473 -30.40 -18.68 2.84
CA ALA A 473 -30.64 -18.46 1.42
C ALA A 473 -30.81 -16.98 1.02
N LEU A 474 -31.17 -16.12 1.96
CA LEU A 474 -31.38 -14.68 1.76
C LEU A 474 -30.18 -13.84 2.20
N HIS A 475 -29.18 -14.41 2.88
CA HIS A 475 -28.00 -13.66 3.36
C HIS A 475 -27.27 -12.92 2.24
N ALA A 476 -27.09 -13.57 1.09
CA ALA A 476 -26.44 -12.94 -0.08
C ALA A 476 -27.28 -11.78 -0.63
N ALA A 477 -28.59 -11.94 -0.73
CA ALA A 477 -29.50 -10.91 -1.21
C ALA A 477 -29.57 -9.71 -0.25
N VAL A 478 -29.56 -9.96 1.06
CA VAL A 478 -29.53 -8.93 2.09
C VAL A 478 -28.22 -8.16 2.08
N ARG A 479 -27.07 -8.84 1.99
CA ARG A 479 -25.75 -8.18 1.85
C ARG A 479 -25.68 -7.34 0.58
N LEU A 480 -26.22 -7.85 -0.53
CA LEU A 480 -26.28 -7.13 -1.80
C LEU A 480 -27.18 -5.90 -1.70
N ALA A 481 -28.35 -6.01 -1.08
CA ALA A 481 -29.24 -4.87 -0.86
C ALA A 481 -28.62 -3.81 0.05
N ALA A 482 -27.93 -4.23 1.11
CA ALA A 482 -27.19 -3.32 1.98
C ALA A 482 -26.04 -2.63 1.24
N SER A 483 -25.28 -3.36 0.42
CA SER A 483 -24.15 -2.79 -0.35
C SER A 483 -24.61 -1.89 -1.51
N GLN A 484 -25.84 -2.09 -2.00
CA GLN A 484 -26.45 -1.25 -3.03
C GLN A 484 -27.31 -0.12 -2.46
N CYS A 485 -27.41 0.02 -1.14
CA CYS A 485 -28.20 1.08 -0.53
C CYS A 485 -27.52 2.44 -0.72
N PRO A 486 -28.08 3.37 -1.51
CA PRO A 486 -27.40 4.62 -1.87
C PRO A 486 -27.24 5.58 -0.69
N VAL A 487 -28.03 5.39 0.37
CA VAL A 487 -28.04 6.22 1.59
C VAL A 487 -27.59 5.45 2.83
N ALA A 488 -27.09 4.21 2.66
CA ALA A 488 -26.65 3.34 3.74
C ALA A 488 -27.66 3.14 4.89
N ALA A 489 -28.96 3.16 4.57
CA ALA A 489 -30.05 2.96 5.53
C ALA A 489 -30.12 1.52 6.07
N ILE A 490 -29.49 0.55 5.39
CA ILE A 490 -29.50 -0.88 5.76
C ILE A 490 -28.17 -1.24 6.41
N ARG A 491 -28.20 -1.69 7.66
CA ARG A 491 -27.06 -2.23 8.40
C ARG A 491 -27.23 -3.71 8.62
N VAL A 492 -26.20 -4.50 8.30
CA VAL A 492 -26.15 -5.94 8.56
C VAL A 492 -25.26 -6.17 9.78
N ILE A 493 -25.78 -6.87 10.79
CA ILE A 493 -25.09 -7.28 12.00
C ILE A 493 -24.96 -8.81 11.92
N GLU A 494 -23.75 -9.34 12.05
CA GLU A 494 -23.49 -10.77 11.98
C GLU A 494 -22.86 -11.22 13.30
N SER A 495 -23.49 -12.17 14.02
CA SER A 495 -22.87 -12.84 15.17
C SER A 495 -22.06 -14.05 14.72
N GLU A 496 -20.99 -14.43 15.42
CA GLU A 496 -20.36 -15.73 15.18
C GLU A 496 -21.16 -16.83 15.90
N ALA A 497 -21.35 -18.00 15.26
CA ALA A 497 -22.00 -19.13 15.90
C ALA A 497 -21.15 -19.59 17.11
N GLY A 498 -21.61 -19.28 18.33
CA GLY A 498 -20.98 -19.72 19.59
C GLY A 498 -20.86 -18.70 20.72
N ASP A 499 -21.32 -17.45 20.57
CA ASP A 499 -21.12 -16.40 21.58
C ASP A 499 -22.17 -16.34 22.72
N ASP A 500 -22.97 -17.40 22.89
CA ASP A 500 -24.09 -17.42 23.85
C ASP A 500 -23.69 -17.52 25.34
N GLU A 501 -22.38 -17.52 25.67
CA GLU A 501 -21.91 -17.64 27.07
C GLU A 501 -21.06 -16.47 27.60
N ARG A 502 -20.94 -15.32 26.90
CA ARG A 502 -20.13 -14.18 27.42
C ARG A 502 -20.82 -12.83 27.53
N ALA A 503 -22.14 -12.75 27.36
CA ALA A 503 -22.88 -11.52 27.58
C ALA A 503 -23.24 -11.30 29.07
N SER A 504 -22.25 -11.07 29.94
CA SER A 504 -22.50 -10.32 31.19
C SER A 504 -21.27 -9.57 31.69
N THR A 505 -20.91 -8.46 31.05
CA THR A 505 -20.23 -7.35 31.73
C THR A 505 -20.47 -6.05 30.98
N ASN A 506 -21.03 -5.06 31.67
CA ASN A 506 -21.21 -3.67 31.24
C ASN A 506 -19.92 -3.10 30.61
N SER A 507 -19.93 -2.85 29.30
CA SER A 507 -18.99 -1.97 28.62
C SER A 507 -19.66 -0.65 28.29
N ALA A 508 -19.00 0.47 28.62
CA ALA A 508 -19.46 1.81 28.31
C ALA A 508 -19.47 2.05 26.78
N PRO A 509 -20.36 2.92 26.26
CA PRO A 509 -20.50 3.15 24.84
C PRO A 509 -19.22 3.73 24.22
N THR A 510 -18.91 3.27 23.02
CA THR A 510 -17.81 3.71 22.18
C THR A 510 -17.98 5.19 21.77
N PRO A 511 -16.89 5.90 21.43
CA PRO A 511 -16.96 7.30 20.98
C PRO A 511 -17.87 7.53 19.74
N ALA A 512 -18.04 6.49 18.92
CA ALA A 512 -18.93 6.49 17.76
C ALA A 512 -20.42 6.39 18.13
N GLU A 513 -20.75 5.85 19.30
CA GLU A 513 -22.11 5.80 19.85
C GLU A 513 -22.47 7.13 20.53
N ALA A 514 -21.51 7.77 21.20
CA ALA A 514 -21.68 9.10 21.78
C ALA A 514 -21.94 10.20 20.74
N GLN A 515 -21.28 10.13 19.57
CA GLN A 515 -21.49 11.10 18.48
C GLN A 515 -22.84 10.96 17.77
N ARG A 516 -23.48 9.78 17.80
CA ARG A 516 -24.78 9.54 17.15
C ARG A 516 -25.96 10.00 18.00
N LEU A 517 -25.85 9.89 19.33
CA LEU A 517 -26.87 10.40 20.26
C LEU A 517 -27.03 11.93 20.12
N ALA A 518 -25.95 12.66 19.80
CA ALA A 518 -25.98 14.11 19.59
C ALA A 518 -26.66 14.54 18.27
N ALA A 519 -26.79 13.66 17.27
CA ALA A 519 -27.41 13.96 15.98
C ALA A 519 -28.94 13.77 16.00
N ARG A 520 -29.48 13.05 17.00
CA ARG A 520 -30.89 12.72 17.13
C ARG A 520 -31.77 13.92 17.51
N ASP A 521 -31.18 14.97 18.07
CA ASP A 521 -31.91 16.16 18.58
C ASP A 521 -32.27 17.21 17.50
N GLN A 522 -31.94 17.01 16.22
CA GLN A 522 -32.05 18.06 15.20
C GLN A 522 -33.10 17.87 14.08
N CYS A 523 -33.83 16.76 14.03
CA CYS A 523 -34.82 16.56 12.96
C CYS A 523 -36.11 15.90 13.46
N ASN A 524 -37.17 16.69 13.67
CA ASN A 524 -38.53 16.17 13.64
C ASN A 524 -39.58 17.28 13.41
N SER A 525 -40.17 17.35 12.21
CA SER A 525 -41.52 17.90 12.00
C SER A 525 -42.05 17.52 10.61
N GLY A 526 -42.87 16.47 10.53
CA GLY A 526 -43.61 16.14 9.31
C GLY A 526 -44.22 14.74 9.35
N GLY A 527 -45.49 14.63 9.77
CA GLY A 527 -46.20 13.36 9.82
C GLY A 527 -46.66 12.90 8.44
N HIS A 528 -46.39 11.64 8.11
CA HIS A 528 -47.07 10.89 7.05
C HIS A 528 -47.48 9.50 7.55
N ASP A 529 -48.63 9.05 7.05
CA ASP A 529 -49.40 7.88 7.44
C ASP A 529 -48.85 6.59 6.84
N GLY A 530 -47.79 6.08 7.47
CA GLY A 530 -47.72 4.69 7.93
C GLY A 530 -48.06 3.55 6.95
N THR A 531 -47.84 3.70 5.66
CA THR A 531 -47.97 2.59 4.70
C THR A 531 -46.71 2.51 3.84
N VAL A 532 -45.92 1.46 4.07
CA VAL A 532 -44.70 1.05 3.34
C VAL A 532 -44.91 -0.36 2.83
#